data_AF-A0A9E5G7S5-F1
#
_entry.id   AF-A0A9E5G7S5-F1
#
_cell.length_a   1.000
_cell.length_b   1.000
_cell.length_c   1.000
_cell.angle_alpha   90.00
_cell.angle_beta   90.00
_cell.angle_gamma   90.00
#
_symmetry.space_group_name_H-M   'P 1'
#
loop_
_entity.id
_entity.type
_entity.pdbx_description
1 polymer ?
#
loop_
_entity_poly.entity_id
_entity_poly.type
_entity_poly.pdbx_seq_one_letter_code
_entity_poly.pdbx_strand_id
1 'polypeptide(L)'
;QGQTSIGCQIAGVKDGAKRNVYIFNNCSHQMAYQDTRAQAVSYTTGVPAALGTSLVARGVWKKPGVWNMEQFDPDPFLAELGPLGLPWEVVVDGKLAFEK
;
A
#
# COMPACT_ATOMS: atom_id res chain seq x y z
N GLN A 1 15.73 -4.76 16.07
CA GLN A 1 14.76 -5.73 15.54
C GLN A 1 13.37 -5.12 15.68
N GLY A 2 12.57 -5.14 14.63
CA GLY A 2 11.24 -4.53 14.64
C GLY A 2 10.70 -4.42 13.23
N GLN A 3 9.38 -4.43 13.12
CA GLN A 3 8.67 -4.24 11.86
C GLN A 3 7.49 -3.30 12.08
N THR A 4 7.09 -2.63 11.02
CA THR A 4 5.79 -1.98 10.92
C THR A 4 4.83 -2.93 10.23
N SER A 5 3.54 -2.84 10.57
CA SER A 5 2.45 -3.52 9.87
C SER A 5 1.34 -2.50 9.66
N ILE A 6 1.01 -2.23 8.39
CA ILE A 6 0.04 -1.20 8.01
C ILE A 6 -0.87 -1.80 6.94
N GLY A 7 -2.18 -1.66 7.11
CA GLY A 7 -3.15 -2.20 6.17
C GLY A 7 -4.57 -1.72 6.42
N CYS A 8 -5.46 -2.15 5.55
CA CYS A 8 -6.89 -1.86 5.61
C CYS A 8 -7.69 -3.15 5.69
N GLN A 9 -8.48 -3.30 6.76
CA GLN A 9 -9.48 -4.35 6.91
C GLN A 9 -10.82 -3.82 6.38
N ILE A 10 -11.30 -4.40 5.29
CA ILE A 10 -12.44 -3.92 4.51
C ILE A 10 -13.54 -4.99 4.55
N ALA A 11 -14.74 -4.59 4.94
CA ALA A 11 -15.93 -5.44 4.92
C ALA A 11 -16.92 -4.89 3.90
N GLY A 12 -17.45 -5.76 3.03
CA GLY A 12 -18.37 -5.35 1.97
C GLY A 12 -19.21 -6.51 1.44
N VAL A 13 -19.86 -6.29 0.30
CA VAL A 13 -20.66 -7.29 -0.41
C VAL A 13 -20.09 -7.45 -1.81
N LYS A 14 -19.89 -8.69 -2.24
CA LYS A 14 -19.48 -9.05 -3.59
C LYS A 14 -20.31 -10.26 -4.03
N ASP A 15 -20.86 -10.21 -5.24
CA ASP A 15 -21.69 -11.28 -5.81
C ASP A 15 -22.84 -11.72 -4.88
N GLY A 16 -23.44 -10.75 -4.18
CA GLY A 16 -24.54 -10.99 -3.23
C GLY A 16 -24.15 -11.55 -1.86
N ALA A 17 -22.87 -11.87 -1.64
CA ALA A 17 -22.37 -12.41 -0.37
C ALA A 17 -21.52 -11.38 0.40
N LYS A 18 -21.60 -11.42 1.73
CA LYS A 18 -20.68 -10.66 2.59
C LYS A 18 -19.25 -11.18 2.40
N ARG A 19 -18.30 -10.28 2.23
CA ARG A 19 -16.87 -10.59 2.12
C ARG A 19 -16.07 -9.71 3.05
N ASN A 20 -14.98 -10.26 3.57
CA ASN A 20 -13.96 -9.50 4.30
C ASN A 20 -12.63 -9.60 3.56
N VAL A 21 -11.95 -8.48 3.38
CA VAL A 21 -10.65 -8.40 2.72
C VAL A 21 -9.70 -7.65 3.62
N TYR A 22 -8.49 -8.17 3.80
CA TYR A 22 -7.40 -7.47 4.47
C TYR A 22 -6.25 -7.27 3.48
N ILE A 23 -5.91 -6.01 3.23
CA ILE A 23 -4.79 -5.62 2.36
C ILE A 23 -3.74 -4.94 3.23
N PHE A 24 -2.50 -5.43 3.23
CA PHE A 24 -1.47 -4.92 4.14
C PHE A 24 -0.05 -5.04 3.59
N ASN A 25 0.86 -4.29 4.19
CA ASN A 25 2.31 -4.39 4.02
C ASN A 25 2.97 -4.53 5.40
N ASN A 26 3.98 -5.39 5.48
CA ASN A 26 4.91 -5.44 6.59
C ASN A 26 6.28 -4.93 6.13
N CYS A 27 6.89 -4.04 6.90
CA CYS A 27 8.20 -3.46 6.56
C CYS A 27 9.17 -3.57 7.74
N SER A 28 10.33 -4.18 7.51
CA SER A 28 11.41 -4.35 8.49
C SER A 28 12.25 -3.09 8.64
N HIS A 29 12.45 -2.64 9.88
CA HIS A 29 13.35 -1.50 10.16
C HIS A 29 14.79 -1.75 9.69
N GLN A 30 15.25 -3.00 9.74
CA GLN A 30 16.61 -3.34 9.32
C GLN A 30 16.75 -3.29 7.80
N MET A 31 15.74 -3.77 7.07
CA MET A 31 15.71 -3.70 5.60
C MET A 31 15.68 -2.23 5.15
N ALA A 32 14.77 -1.43 5.71
CA ALA A 32 14.68 0.00 5.43
C ALA A 32 16.00 0.74 5.70
N TYR A 33 16.70 0.38 6.78
CA TYR A 33 17.99 0.99 7.10
C TYR A 33 19.10 0.56 6.15
N GLN A 34 19.09 -0.69 5.69
CA GLN A 34 20.06 -1.18 4.71
C GLN A 34 19.89 -0.50 3.35
N ASP A 35 18.65 -0.27 2.93
CA ASP A 35 18.33 0.34 1.65
C ASP A 35 18.56 1.85 1.65
N THR A 36 17.84 2.59 2.50
CA THR A 36 17.83 4.07 2.44
C THR A 36 18.44 4.75 3.65
N ARG A 37 19.04 4.00 4.58
CA ARG A 37 19.56 4.51 5.87
C ARG A 37 18.49 5.16 6.74
N ALA A 38 17.23 4.81 6.52
CA ALA A 38 16.08 5.29 7.29
C ALA A 38 15.40 4.15 8.05
N GLN A 39 14.51 4.50 8.98
CA GLN A 39 13.68 3.54 9.69
C GLN A 39 12.37 3.27 8.91
N ALA A 40 11.72 2.13 9.17
CA ALA A 40 10.57 1.65 8.40
C ALA A 40 9.39 2.65 8.26
N VAL A 41 9.09 3.48 9.25
CA VAL A 41 8.01 4.50 9.17
C VAL A 41 8.33 5.59 8.14
N SER A 42 9.59 6.03 8.05
CA SER A 42 10.03 7.00 7.03
C SER A 42 10.08 6.33 5.68
N TYR A 43 10.49 5.07 5.62
CA TYR A 43 10.54 4.27 4.41
C TYR A 43 9.15 4.05 3.80
N THR A 44 8.19 3.60 4.61
CA THR A 44 6.79 3.37 4.19
C THR A 44 6.06 4.64 3.78
N THR A 45 6.55 5.81 4.16
CA THR A 45 6.03 7.10 3.66
C THR A 45 6.78 7.56 2.39
N GLY A 46 8.11 7.43 2.40
CA GLY A 46 8.97 7.93 1.33
C GLY A 46 8.82 7.19 0.01
N VAL A 47 8.69 5.85 0.04
CA VAL A 47 8.52 5.04 -1.16
C VAL A 47 7.21 5.39 -1.90
N PRO A 48 6.03 5.43 -1.25
CA PRO A 48 4.80 5.93 -1.87
C PRO A 48 4.89 7.35 -2.43
N ALA A 49 5.56 8.26 -1.71
CA ALA A 49 5.72 9.64 -2.17
C ALA A 49 6.54 9.72 -3.47
N ALA A 50 7.65 8.98 -3.54
CA ALA A 50 8.49 8.89 -4.74
C ALA A 50 7.75 8.22 -5.91
N LEU A 51 7.05 7.11 -5.65
CA LEU A 51 6.28 6.38 -6.66
C LEU A 51 5.12 7.22 -7.22
N GLY A 52 4.32 7.84 -6.37
CA GLY A 52 3.23 8.74 -6.80
C GLY A 52 3.76 9.89 -7.66
N THR A 53 4.88 10.50 -7.25
CA THR A 53 5.55 11.53 -8.04
C THR A 53 6.00 11.02 -9.41
N SER A 54 6.58 9.81 -9.46
CA SER A 54 6.98 9.15 -10.71
C SER A 54 5.79 8.90 -11.65
N LEU A 55 4.65 8.45 -11.14
CA LEU A 55 3.44 8.23 -11.94
C LEU A 55 2.88 9.54 -12.52
N VAL A 56 2.91 10.63 -11.75
CA VAL A 56 2.54 11.97 -12.24
C VAL A 56 3.51 12.45 -13.32
N ALA A 57 4.81 12.31 -13.08
CA ALA A 57 5.86 12.73 -14.02
C ALA A 57 5.79 11.96 -15.36
N ARG A 58 5.47 10.66 -15.31
CA ARG A 58 5.26 9.81 -16.50
C ARG A 58 3.93 10.05 -17.20
N GLY A 59 3.04 10.86 -16.63
CA GLY A 59 1.73 11.15 -17.21
C GLY A 59 0.63 10.14 -16.86
N VAL A 60 0.94 9.06 -16.14
CA VAL A 60 -0.01 7.99 -15.78
C VAL A 60 -1.10 8.54 -14.85
N TRP A 61 -0.73 9.35 -13.87
CA TRP A 61 -1.64 10.02 -12.95
C TRP A 61 -1.72 11.54 -13.22
N LYS A 62 -1.65 11.94 -14.50
CA LYS A 62 -1.73 13.36 -14.87
C LYS A 62 -3.15 13.76 -15.28
N LYS A 63 -3.81 14.52 -14.41
CA LYS A 63 -5.15 15.05 -14.63
C LYS A 63 -5.28 16.46 -14.04
N PRO A 64 -5.91 17.44 -14.74
CA PRO A 64 -6.11 18.78 -14.17
C PRO A 64 -7.00 18.73 -12.93
N GLY A 65 -6.68 19.50 -11.89
CA GLY A 65 -7.43 19.57 -10.64
C GLY A 65 -6.65 19.09 -9.41
N VAL A 66 -7.36 18.93 -8.29
CA VAL A 66 -6.82 18.38 -7.04
C VAL A 66 -7.46 17.02 -6.83
N TRP A 67 -6.64 16.01 -6.56
CA TRP A 67 -7.04 14.62 -6.55
C TRP A 67 -6.43 13.90 -5.35
N ASN A 68 -7.22 13.04 -4.71
CA ASN A 68 -6.76 12.06 -3.75
C ASN A 68 -6.39 10.75 -4.46
N MET A 69 -5.69 9.87 -3.73
CA MET A 69 -5.11 8.64 -4.27
C MET A 69 -6.18 7.69 -4.82
N GLU A 70 -7.30 7.55 -4.11
CA GLU A 70 -8.42 6.67 -4.46
C GLU A 70 -9.20 7.11 -5.71
N GLN A 71 -8.89 8.30 -6.25
CA GLN A 71 -9.52 8.82 -7.47
C GLN A 71 -8.72 8.48 -8.74
N PHE A 72 -7.55 7.87 -8.59
CA PHE A 72 -6.75 7.35 -9.71
C PHE A 72 -6.89 5.83 -9.82
N ASP A 73 -6.51 5.29 -10.99
CA ASP A 73 -6.34 3.86 -11.17
C ASP A 73 -5.21 3.35 -10.24
N PRO A 74 -5.51 2.43 -9.30
CA PRO A 74 -4.52 1.93 -8.35
C PRO A 74 -3.53 0.93 -8.97
N ASP A 75 -3.86 0.32 -10.11
CA ASP A 75 -3.10 -0.82 -10.65
C ASP A 75 -1.63 -0.49 -10.94
N PRO A 76 -1.29 0.66 -11.59
CA PRO A 76 0.12 1.02 -11.83
C PRO A 76 0.90 1.25 -10.54
N PHE A 77 0.26 1.78 -9.50
CA PHE A 77 0.90 2.04 -8.21
C PHE A 77 1.17 0.73 -7.48
N LEU A 78 0.18 -0.15 -7.38
CA LEU A 78 0.31 -1.42 -6.69
C LEU A 78 1.29 -2.38 -7.39
N ALA A 79 1.39 -2.32 -8.73
CA ALA A 79 2.36 -3.10 -9.50
C ALA A 79 3.82 -2.74 -9.17
N GLU A 80 4.11 -1.47 -8.92
CA GLU A 80 5.47 -0.99 -8.64
C GLU A 80 5.81 -0.93 -7.15
N LEU A 81 4.82 -0.84 -6.26
CA LEU A 81 5.03 -0.71 -4.81
C LEU A 81 5.85 -1.87 -4.23
N GLY A 82 5.53 -3.11 -4.61
CA GLY A 82 6.23 -4.31 -4.15
C GLY A 82 7.71 -4.35 -4.58
N PRO A 83 8.00 -4.24 -5.88
CA PRO A 83 9.36 -4.14 -6.41
C PRO A 83 10.20 -3.01 -5.81
N LEU A 84 9.58 -1.91 -5.37
CA LEU A 84 10.23 -0.78 -4.70
C LEU A 84 10.45 -0.99 -3.19
N GLY A 85 10.26 -2.22 -2.69
CA GLY A 85 10.58 -2.60 -1.31
C GLY A 85 9.39 -2.65 -0.35
N LEU A 86 8.17 -2.44 -0.84
CA LEU A 86 6.94 -2.52 -0.04
C LEU A 86 5.98 -3.60 -0.60
N PRO A 87 6.32 -4.89 -0.52
CA PRO A 87 5.43 -5.97 -0.95
C PRO A 87 4.14 -5.94 -0.14
N TRP A 88 3.01 -6.11 -0.82
CA TRP A 88 1.69 -6.10 -0.21
C TRP A 88 0.99 -7.42 -0.42
N GLU A 89 0.13 -7.78 0.52
CA GLU A 89 -0.60 -9.04 0.55
C GLU A 89 -2.10 -8.78 0.64
N VAL A 90 -2.88 -9.72 0.12
CA VAL A 90 -4.35 -9.72 0.21
C VAL A 90 -4.81 -11.01 0.83
N VAL A 91 -5.56 -10.90 1.92
CA VAL A 91 -6.24 -12.02 2.57
C VAL A 91 -7.74 -11.84 2.37
N VAL A 92 -8.39 -12.84 1.76
CA VAL A 92 -9.83 -12.83 1.48
C VAL A 92 -10.52 -13.85 2.37
N ASP A 93 -11.53 -13.39 3.12
CA ASP A 93 -12.32 -14.15 4.10
C ASP A 93 -11.48 -14.91 5.14
N GLY A 94 -10.27 -14.43 5.40
CA GLY A 94 -9.40 -14.94 6.45
C GLY A 94 -9.85 -14.50 7.84
N LYS A 95 -9.23 -15.10 8.86
CA LYS A 95 -9.43 -14.70 10.25
C LYS A 95 -8.97 -13.26 10.43
N LEU A 96 -9.90 -12.37 10.77
CA LEU A 96 -9.62 -10.97 11.02
C LEU A 96 -8.93 -10.81 12.38
N ALA A 97 -8.02 -9.84 12.48
CA ALA A 97 -7.36 -9.51 13.76
C ALA A 97 -8.36 -8.92 14.77
N PHE A 98 -9.41 -8.26 14.27
CA PHE A 98 -10.47 -7.68 15.06
C PHE A 98 -11.83 -8.09 14.49
N GLU A 99 -12.68 -8.63 15.35
CA GLU A 99 -14.09 -8.87 15.05
C GLU A 99 -14.84 -7.52 15.09
N LYS A 100 -15.83 -7.36 14.21
CA LYS A 100 -16.66 -6.14 14.13
C LYS A 100 -17.76 -6.13 15.17
#